data_AF-A0A6P0M731-F1
#
_entry.id   AF-A0A6P0M731-F1
#
_cell.length_a   1.000
_cell.length_b   1.000
_cell.length_c   1.000
_cell.angle_alpha   90.00
_cell.angle_beta   90.00
_cell.angle_gamma   90.00
#
_symmetry.space_group_name_H-M   'P 1'
#
loop_
_entity.id
_entity.type
_entity.pdbx_description
1 polymer ?
#
loop_
_entity_poly.entity_id
_entity_poly.type
_entity_poly.pdbx_seq_one_letter_code
_entity_poly.pdbx_strand_id
1 'polypeptide(L)'
;MMSGSDVEVGVVPIEWSGWQERVAQWPFLADWQEITTSTATKDNRLLEQLKSVSFMEREKILISHIQNKAARVLAIKNHLIDIHKPLNKMGLDSLMSIELRNKIQSELEVDVPITKFMEGITIATLSNQLNQQLNQSDRTDNIKENNWIEVEL
;
A
#
# COMPACT_ATOMS: atom_id res chain seq x y z
N MET A 1 -36.51 17.53 27.84
CA MET A 1 -35.15 17.63 28.42
C MET A 1 -34.30 16.54 27.77
N MET A 2 -33.02 16.82 27.50
CA MET A 2 -32.26 16.39 26.31
C MET A 2 -31.99 14.88 26.16
N SER A 3 -32.06 14.43 24.90
CA SER A 3 -31.71 13.10 24.37
C SER A 3 -30.20 12.87 24.46
N GLY A 4 -29.77 11.79 25.12
CA GLY A 4 -28.41 11.27 24.99
C GLY A 4 -28.26 10.65 23.61
N SER A 5 -27.35 11.16 22.79
CA SER A 5 -26.87 10.46 21.60
C SER A 5 -25.83 9.45 22.07
N ASP A 6 -26.26 8.24 22.43
CA ASP A 6 -25.32 7.14 22.68
C ASP A 6 -24.69 6.73 21.34
N VAL A 7 -23.41 7.06 21.20
CA VAL A 7 -22.59 6.54 20.10
C VAL A 7 -22.21 5.12 20.48
N GLU A 8 -22.90 4.15 19.90
CA GLU A 8 -22.57 2.73 20.08
C GLU A 8 -21.52 2.31 19.04
N VAL A 9 -20.44 1.68 19.51
CA VAL A 9 -19.35 1.15 18.67
C VAL A 9 -19.36 -0.37 18.78
N GLY A 10 -19.67 -1.06 17.69
CA GLY A 10 -19.56 -2.51 17.57
C GLY A 10 -18.31 -2.92 16.81
N VAL A 11 -17.55 -3.88 17.33
CA VAL A 11 -16.47 -4.55 16.59
C VAL A 11 -16.99 -5.90 16.13
N VAL A 12 -17.17 -6.03 14.82
CA VAL A 12 -17.55 -7.30 14.17
C VAL A 12 -16.42 -7.74 13.24
N PRO A 13 -16.13 -9.05 13.15
CA PRO A 13 -15.19 -9.57 12.15
C PRO A 13 -15.81 -9.35 10.76
N ILE A 14 -15.29 -8.37 10.03
CA ILE A 14 -15.73 -8.06 8.66
C ILE A 14 -14.76 -8.73 7.69
N GLU A 15 -15.30 -9.65 6.89
CA GLU A 15 -14.67 -10.15 5.68
C GLU A 15 -14.87 -9.10 4.56
N TRP A 16 -13.89 -8.20 4.42
CA TRP A 16 -13.95 -7.03 3.55
C TRP A 16 -14.13 -7.34 2.06
N SER A 17 -13.80 -8.55 1.62
CA SER A 17 -13.91 -9.02 0.23
C SER A 17 -15.37 -9.19 -0.22
N GLY A 18 -16.23 -9.81 0.60
CA GLY A 18 -17.65 -10.00 0.28
C GLY A 18 -18.53 -8.81 0.67
N TRP A 19 -17.97 -7.83 1.39
CA TRP A 19 -18.71 -6.68 1.88
C TRP A 19 -19.08 -5.70 0.76
N GLN A 20 -18.18 -5.48 -0.20
CA GLN A 20 -18.36 -4.52 -1.32
C GLN A 20 -19.59 -4.82 -2.19
N GLU A 21 -19.82 -6.08 -2.54
CA GLU A 21 -21.00 -6.50 -3.31
C GLU A 21 -22.31 -6.25 -2.53
N ARG A 22 -22.24 -6.36 -1.20
CA ARG A 22 -23.41 -6.27 -0.32
C ARG A 22 -23.80 -4.83 0.02
N VAL A 23 -22.83 -3.93 0.21
CA VAL A 23 -23.13 -2.50 0.42
C VAL A 23 -23.61 -1.78 -0.84
N ALA A 24 -23.32 -2.32 -2.03
CA ALA A 24 -23.89 -1.80 -3.27
C ALA A 24 -25.43 -1.89 -3.31
N GLN A 25 -26.04 -2.76 -2.51
CA GLN A 25 -27.49 -2.94 -2.43
C GLN A 25 -28.15 -2.11 -1.31
N TRP A 26 -27.38 -1.33 -0.54
CA TRP A 26 -27.90 -0.60 0.62
C TRP A 26 -28.25 0.86 0.27
N PRO A 27 -29.53 1.27 0.40
CA PRO A 27 -29.98 2.60 -0.04
C PRO A 27 -29.39 3.76 0.77
N PHE A 28 -28.89 3.51 1.98
CA PHE A 28 -28.25 4.53 2.82
C PHE A 28 -26.75 4.74 2.52
N LEU A 29 -26.14 3.86 1.70
CA LEU A 29 -24.72 3.92 1.32
C LEU A 29 -24.53 4.20 -0.17
N ALA A 30 -25.58 4.65 -0.87
CA ALA A 30 -25.51 4.98 -2.29
C ALA A 30 -24.37 6.00 -2.59
N ASP A 31 -24.19 6.99 -1.72
CA ASP A 31 -23.14 8.00 -1.84
C ASP A 31 -21.73 7.44 -1.59
N TRP A 32 -21.61 6.32 -0.86
CA TRP A 32 -20.32 5.64 -0.66
C TRP A 32 -19.90 4.88 -1.92
N GLN A 33 -20.82 4.46 -2.79
CA GLN A 33 -20.43 3.79 -4.05
C GLN A 33 -19.47 4.65 -4.86
N GLU A 34 -19.61 5.98 -4.86
CA GLU A 34 -18.68 6.86 -5.58
C GLU A 34 -17.25 6.78 -5.01
N ILE A 35 -17.11 6.51 -3.71
CA ILE A 35 -15.83 6.36 -3.00
C ILE A 35 -15.25 4.93 -3.17
N THR A 36 -16.09 3.89 -3.25
CA THR A 36 -15.64 2.48 -3.34
C THR A 36 -15.52 1.94 -4.77
N THR A 37 -16.19 2.55 -5.75
CA THR A 37 -16.13 2.12 -7.17
C THR A 37 -14.86 2.59 -7.86
N SER A 38 -14.01 3.38 -7.17
CA SER A 38 -12.60 3.48 -7.52
C SER A 38 -11.87 2.20 -7.10
N THR A 39 -12.39 1.04 -7.54
CA THR A 39 -11.69 -0.24 -7.53
C THR A 39 -10.32 0.03 -8.14
N ALA A 40 -9.29 -0.21 -7.33
CA ALA A 40 -7.91 -0.26 -7.75
C ALA A 40 -7.83 -1.14 -9.00
N THR A 41 -7.82 -0.51 -10.18
CA THR A 41 -7.21 -1.13 -11.34
C THR A 41 -5.82 -1.48 -10.86
N LYS A 42 -5.56 -2.78 -10.77
CA LYS A 42 -4.25 -3.35 -10.45
C LYS A 42 -3.30 -2.80 -11.50
N ASP A 43 -2.70 -1.64 -11.23
CA ASP A 43 -1.88 -0.92 -12.20
C ASP A 43 -0.51 -1.58 -12.19
N ASN A 44 -0.48 -2.78 -12.78
CA ASN A 44 0.71 -3.61 -12.89
C ASN A 44 1.82 -2.92 -13.70
N ARG A 45 1.54 -1.78 -14.35
CA ARG A 45 2.53 -1.00 -15.10
C ARG A 45 3.73 -0.61 -14.24
N LEU A 46 3.49 -0.23 -12.98
CA LEU A 46 4.58 0.11 -12.06
C LEU A 46 5.44 -1.13 -11.77
N LEU A 47 4.80 -2.25 -11.44
CA LEU A 47 5.49 -3.52 -11.17
C LEU A 47 6.31 -3.99 -12.38
N GLU A 48 5.73 -3.95 -13.58
CA GLU A 48 6.42 -4.29 -14.84
C GLU A 48 7.61 -3.37 -15.10
N GLN A 49 7.44 -2.06 -14.88
CA GLN A 49 8.54 -1.10 -15.00
C GLN A 49 9.65 -1.41 -13.99
N LEU A 50 9.32 -1.71 -12.73
CA LEU A 50 10.31 -2.05 -11.71
C LEU A 50 11.06 -3.34 -12.03
N LYS A 51 10.40 -4.34 -12.63
CA LYS A 51 11.03 -5.60 -13.06
C LYS A 51 12.00 -5.44 -14.23
N SER A 52 11.79 -4.45 -15.09
CA SER A 52 12.60 -4.23 -16.31
C SER A 52 13.82 -3.32 -16.11
N VAL A 53 13.96 -2.68 -14.94
CA VAL A 53 15.08 -1.76 -14.64
C VAL A 53 16.12 -2.39 -13.71
N SER A 54 17.32 -1.79 -13.67
CA SER A 54 18.37 -2.20 -12.75
C SER A 54 18.00 -1.94 -11.28
N PHE A 55 18.67 -2.64 -10.35
CA PHE A 55 18.44 -2.48 -8.91
C PHE A 55 18.58 -1.02 -8.42
N MET A 56 19.55 -0.27 -8.94
CA MET A 56 19.76 1.14 -8.56
C MET A 56 18.70 2.07 -9.16
N GLU A 57 18.22 1.81 -10.36
CA GLU A 57 17.14 2.58 -10.97
C GLU A 57 15.80 2.28 -10.30
N ARG A 58 15.57 1.01 -9.95
CA ARG A 58 14.38 0.57 -9.20
C ARG A 58 14.23 1.35 -7.90
N GLU A 59 15.30 1.52 -7.14
CA GLU A 59 15.30 2.30 -5.90
C GLU A 59 14.89 3.76 -6.12
N LYS A 60 15.41 4.41 -7.16
CA LYS A 60 15.07 5.80 -7.49
C LYS A 60 13.60 5.95 -7.87
N ILE A 61 13.07 5.01 -8.66
CA ILE A 61 11.64 5.00 -9.03
C ILE A 61 10.78 4.80 -7.79
N LEU A 62 11.15 3.85 -6.92
CA LEU A 62 10.45 3.60 -5.65
C LEU A 62 10.43 4.84 -4.76
N ILE A 63 11.57 5.53 -4.60
CA ILE A 63 11.65 6.77 -3.82
C ILE A 63 10.66 7.80 -4.36
N SER A 64 10.72 8.11 -5.66
CA SER A 64 9.84 9.08 -6.30
C SER A 64 8.36 8.69 -6.14
N HIS A 65 8.05 7.42 -6.33
CA HIS A 65 6.69 6.90 -6.22
C HIS A 65 6.13 7.04 -4.81
N ILE A 66 6.88 6.57 -3.81
CA ILE A 66 6.46 6.61 -2.40
C ILE A 66 6.40 8.06 -1.90
N GLN A 67 7.31 8.94 -2.34
CA GLN A 67 7.25 10.37 -2.06
C GLN A 67 5.93 10.98 -2.55
N ASN A 68 5.51 10.67 -3.78
CA ASN A 68 4.24 11.14 -4.33
C ASN A 68 3.03 10.61 -3.55
N LYS A 69 3.05 9.35 -3.10
CA LYS A 69 1.98 8.78 -2.28
C LYS A 69 1.92 9.42 -0.89
N ALA A 70 3.07 9.57 -0.24
CA ALA A 70 3.18 10.22 1.06
C ALA A 70 2.72 11.68 1.00
N ALA A 71 3.09 12.42 -0.05
CA ALA A 71 2.63 13.79 -0.28
C ALA A 71 1.10 13.89 -0.38
N ARG A 72 0.46 12.96 -1.11
CA ARG A 72 -1.00 12.91 -1.23
C ARG A 72 -1.68 12.60 0.09
N VAL A 73 -1.19 11.60 0.83
CA VAL A 73 -1.73 11.22 2.14
C VAL A 73 -1.60 12.37 3.12
N LEU A 74 -0.40 12.98 3.21
CA LEU A 74 -0.11 14.12 4.09
C LEU A 74 -0.74 15.45 3.63
N ALA A 75 -1.40 15.48 2.47
CA ALA A 75 -1.98 16.68 1.87
C ALA A 75 -0.98 17.86 1.72
N ILE A 76 0.28 17.55 1.40
CA ILE A 76 1.33 18.55 1.15
C ILE A 76 1.96 18.37 -0.23
N LYS A 77 2.69 19.38 -0.69
CA LYS A 77 3.37 19.34 -1.99
C LYS A 77 4.53 18.34 -1.95
N ASN A 78 4.73 17.59 -3.04
CA ASN A 78 5.77 16.56 -3.13
C ASN A 78 7.18 17.06 -2.78
N HIS A 79 7.54 18.28 -3.21
CA HIS A 79 8.85 18.87 -2.93
C HIS A 79 9.08 19.25 -1.46
N LEU A 80 8.05 19.21 -0.60
CA LEU A 80 8.17 19.42 0.85
C LEU A 80 8.45 18.13 1.61
N ILE A 81 8.33 16.97 0.95
CA ILE A 81 8.62 15.67 1.55
C ILE A 81 10.13 15.46 1.56
N ASP A 82 10.70 15.39 2.76
CA ASP A 82 12.09 14.98 2.99
C ASP A 82 12.15 13.45 3.08
N ILE A 83 12.83 12.83 2.11
CA ILE A 83 12.94 11.37 2.01
C ILE A 83 13.75 10.72 3.14
N HIS A 84 14.53 11.51 3.89
CA HIS A 84 15.35 11.06 5.01
C HIS A 84 14.74 11.39 6.37
N LYS A 85 13.63 12.15 6.40
CA LYS A 85 12.91 12.45 7.63
C LYS A 85 11.93 11.31 7.97
N PRO A 86 11.81 10.91 9.24
CA PRO A 86 10.78 9.96 9.67
C PRO A 86 9.37 10.46 9.31
N LEU A 87 8.54 9.60 8.72
CA LEU A 87 7.20 9.96 8.29
C LEU A 87 6.29 10.43 9.44
N ASN A 88 6.40 9.81 10.61
CA ASN A 88 5.65 10.23 11.81
C ASN A 88 6.06 11.65 12.29
N LYS A 89 7.29 12.10 12.03
CA LYS A 89 7.75 13.48 12.29
C LYS A 89 7.30 14.47 11.22
N MET A 90 6.69 13.99 10.14
CA MET A 90 6.05 14.80 9.10
C MET A 90 4.53 14.86 9.25
N GLY A 91 3.96 14.27 10.30
CA GLY A 91 2.52 14.26 10.58
C GLY A 91 1.80 13.01 10.12
N LEU A 92 2.51 11.94 9.70
CA LEU A 92 1.88 10.67 9.39
C LEU A 92 1.35 10.03 10.69
N ASP A 93 0.02 9.84 10.77
CA ASP A 93 -0.66 9.16 11.86
C ASP A 93 -1.01 7.69 11.52
N SER A 94 -1.75 7.01 12.40
CA SER A 94 -2.14 5.61 12.23
C SER A 94 -3.06 5.36 11.03
N LEU A 95 -4.07 6.20 10.81
CA LEU A 95 -5.01 6.02 9.70
C LEU A 95 -4.32 6.29 8.36
N MET A 96 -3.54 7.37 8.31
CA MET A 96 -2.71 7.71 7.16
C MET A 96 -1.69 6.62 6.83
N SER A 97 -1.11 6.00 7.86
CA SER A 97 -0.16 4.89 7.67
C SER A 97 -0.83 3.65 7.09
N ILE A 98 -2.06 3.33 7.51
CA ILE A 98 -2.85 2.23 6.94
C ILE A 98 -3.16 2.53 5.47
N GLU A 99 -3.60 3.76 5.17
CA GLU A 99 -3.86 4.18 3.79
C GLU A 99 -2.60 4.06 2.92
N LEU A 100 -1.47 4.61 3.37
CA LEU A 100 -0.20 4.56 2.64
C LEU A 100 0.28 3.11 2.43
N ARG A 101 0.23 2.28 3.48
CA ARG A 101 0.57 0.86 3.40
C ARG A 101 -0.30 0.15 2.38
N ASN A 102 -1.62 0.36 2.41
CA ASN A 102 -2.55 -0.32 1.51
C ASN A 102 -2.29 0.07 0.05
N LYS A 103 -2.03 1.35 -0.23
CA LYS A 103 -1.66 1.80 -1.60
C LYS A 103 -0.36 1.16 -2.08
N ILE A 104 0.64 1.06 -1.21
CA ILE A 104 1.92 0.40 -1.54
C ILE A 104 1.70 -1.09 -1.82
N GLN A 105 0.97 -1.77 -0.93
CA GLN A 105 0.69 -3.20 -1.04
C GLN A 105 -0.09 -3.54 -2.31
N SER A 106 -1.10 -2.74 -2.67
CA SER A 106 -1.91 -2.97 -3.86
C SER A 106 -1.14 -2.82 -5.17
N GLU A 107 -0.12 -1.95 -5.20
CA GLU A 107 0.62 -1.61 -6.41
C GLU A 107 1.92 -2.40 -6.58
N LEU A 108 2.53 -2.85 -5.48
CA LEU A 108 3.83 -3.53 -5.49
C LEU A 108 3.75 -5.00 -5.06
N GLU A 109 2.58 -5.50 -4.65
CA GLU A 109 2.38 -6.89 -4.19
C GLU A 109 3.31 -7.33 -3.04
N VAL A 110 3.79 -6.36 -2.26
CA VAL A 110 4.70 -6.57 -1.12
C VAL A 110 4.08 -6.01 0.15
N ASP A 111 4.40 -6.63 1.27
CA ASP A 111 3.88 -6.22 2.56
C ASP A 111 4.94 -5.51 3.41
N VAL A 112 4.51 -4.43 4.06
CA VAL A 112 5.29 -3.69 5.06
C VAL A 112 4.47 -3.64 6.35
N PRO A 113 5.00 -4.18 7.47
CA PRO A 113 4.32 -4.13 8.75
C PRO A 113 3.97 -2.69 9.15
N ILE A 114 2.72 -2.46 9.56
CA ILE A 114 2.25 -1.13 9.95
C ILE A 114 3.08 -0.53 11.11
N THR A 115 3.63 -1.39 11.97
CA THR A 115 4.51 -1.01 13.07
C THR A 115 5.74 -0.22 12.60
N LYS A 116 6.26 -0.49 11.40
CA LYS A 116 7.39 0.25 10.83
C LYS A 116 7.05 1.72 10.55
N PHE A 117 5.83 2.00 10.11
CA PHE A 117 5.37 3.38 9.93
C PHE A 117 5.26 4.08 11.29
N MET A 118 4.73 3.40 12.30
CA MET A 118 4.59 3.93 13.67
C MET A 118 5.95 4.21 14.32
N GLU A 119 6.92 3.31 14.12
CA GLU A 119 8.32 3.45 14.56
C GLU A 119 9.04 4.65 13.89
N GLY A 120 8.48 5.21 12.81
CA GLY A 120 9.05 6.36 12.11
C GLY A 120 10.00 5.98 10.98
N ILE A 121 9.58 5.06 10.11
CA ILE A 121 10.30 4.77 8.87
C ILE A 121 10.47 6.03 8.00
N THR A 122 11.60 6.12 7.30
CA THR A 122 11.86 7.13 6.27
C THR A 122 11.48 6.60 4.90
N ILE A 123 11.25 7.47 3.91
CA ILE A 123 10.97 7.03 2.54
C ILE A 123 12.18 6.28 1.98
N ALA A 124 13.40 6.78 2.22
CA ALA A 124 14.62 6.10 1.76
C ALA A 124 14.73 4.67 2.31
N THR A 125 14.47 4.47 3.61
CA THR A 125 14.50 3.13 4.23
C THR A 125 13.40 2.23 3.66
N LEU A 126 12.18 2.77 3.51
CA LEU A 126 11.04 2.03 2.96
C LEU A 126 11.31 1.59 1.51
N SER A 127 11.80 2.50 0.65
CA SER A 127 12.15 2.18 -0.73
C SER A 127 13.23 1.11 -0.83
N ASN A 128 14.25 1.17 0.04
CA ASN A 128 15.31 0.17 0.06
C ASN A 128 14.77 -1.22 0.46
N GLN A 129 13.93 -1.29 1.49
CA GLN A 129 13.29 -2.54 1.92
C GLN A 129 12.41 -3.14 0.83
N LEU A 130 11.60 -2.32 0.16
CA LEU A 130 10.75 -2.77 -0.96
C LEU A 130 11.59 -3.26 -2.14
N ASN A 131 12.69 -2.57 -2.46
CA ASN A 131 13.62 -2.98 -3.50
C ASN A 131 14.24 -4.36 -3.20
N GLN A 132 14.64 -4.59 -1.95
CA GLN A 132 15.16 -5.88 -1.50
C GLN A 132 14.12 -7.00 -1.58
N GLN A 133 12.87 -6.75 -1.17
CA GLN A 133 11.80 -7.74 -1.25
C GLN A 133 11.48 -8.11 -2.71
N LEU A 134 11.34 -7.12 -3.59
CA LEU A 134 11.09 -7.38 -5.02
C LEU A 134 12.21 -8.20 -5.66
N ASN A 135 13.47 -7.93 -5.31
CA ASN A 135 14.61 -8.72 -5.80
C ASN A 135 14.62 -10.18 -5.26
N GLN A 136 14.06 -10.43 -4.08
CA GLN A 136 13.91 -11.79 -3.55
C GLN A 136 12.77 -12.53 -4.27
N SER A 137 11.63 -11.87 -4.51
CA SER A 137 10.52 -12.42 -5.28
C SER A 137 10.93 -12.79 -6.71
N ASP A 138 11.66 -11.91 -7.39
CA ASP A 138 12.20 -12.15 -8.74
C ASP A 138 13.10 -13.40 -8.78
N ARG A 139 13.90 -13.63 -7.71
CA ARG A 139 14.76 -14.82 -7.58
C ARG A 139 13.96 -16.10 -7.35
N THR A 140 12.92 -16.05 -6.51
CA THR A 140 12.10 -17.23 -6.24
C THR A 140 11.27 -17.68 -7.44
N ASP A 141 10.82 -16.74 -8.28
CA ASP A 141 10.10 -17.06 -9.51
C ASP A 141 11.04 -17.71 -10.55
N ASN A 142 12.26 -17.20 -10.70
CA ASN A 142 13.25 -17.75 -11.63
C ASN A 142 13.71 -19.17 -11.22
N ILE A 143 13.87 -19.46 -9.92
CA ILE A 143 14.23 -20.80 -9.45
C ILE A 143 13.11 -21.81 -9.75
N LYS A 144 11.84 -21.43 -9.56
CA LYS A 144 10.72 -22.32 -9.90
C LYS A 144 10.75 -22.65 -11.38
N GLU A 145 10.82 -21.65 -12.25
CA GLU A 145 10.78 -21.85 -13.71
C GLU A 145 11.89 -22.78 -14.23
N ASN A 146 13.09 -22.75 -13.64
CA ASN A 146 14.20 -23.62 -14.04
C ASN A 146 14.16 -25.03 -13.43
N ASN A 147 13.36 -25.28 -12.39
CA ASN A 147 13.34 -26.56 -11.65
C ASN A 147 12.24 -27.53 -12.11
N TRP A 148 11.45 -27.20 -13.14
CA TRP A 148 10.38 -28.06 -13.68
C TRP A 148 10.83 -28.98 -14.84
N ILE A 149 12.10 -28.94 -15.25
CA ILE A 149 12.60 -29.69 -16.42
C ILE A 149 13.19 -31.07 -16.05
N GLU A 150 13.23 -31.46 -14.77
CA GLU A 150 13.98 -32.66 -14.37
C GLU A 150 13.28 -33.49 -13.29
N VAL A 151 12.10 -34.04 -13.59
CA VAL A 151 11.53 -35.20 -12.86
C VAL A 151 10.58 -35.99 -13.76
N GLU A 152 11.13 -36.63 -14.80
CA GLU A 152 10.55 -37.86 -15.37
C GLU A 152 11.70 -38.82 -15.71
N LEU A 153 11.98 -39.75 -14.79
CA LEU A 153 12.62 -41.04 -15.04
C LEU A 153 11.86 -42.12 -14.27
#